data_AF-A0A091C5M0-F1
#
_entry.id   AF-A0A091C5M0-F1
#
_cell.length_a   1.000
_cell.length_b   1.000
_cell.length_c   1.000
_cell.angle_alpha   90.00
_cell.angle_beta   90.00
_cell.angle_gamma   90.00
#
_symmetry.space_group_name_H-M   'P 1'
#
loop_
_entity.id
_entity.type
_entity.pdbx_description
1 polymer ?
#
loop_
_entity_poly.entity_id
_entity_poly.type
_entity_poly.pdbx_seq_one_letter_code
_entity_poly.pdbx_strand_id
1 'polypeptide(L)' 'MNVQNALQVIHDQEFQAMYLVLGTEKYLQKQIRQAFIESLQLDVDDLNFAEFDMEEDAVDAVIDEAESMPFFRRLSLSFC' A
#
# COMPACT_ATOMS: atom_id res chain seq x y z
N MET A 1 -9.87 0.53 13.25
CA MET A 1 -9.53 1.93 12.90
C MET A 1 -10.57 2.42 11.90
N ASN A 2 -11.10 3.63 12.02
CA ASN A 2 -11.96 4.19 10.98
C ASN A 2 -11.10 4.88 9.90
N VAL A 3 -11.71 5.26 8.78
CA VAL A 3 -10.99 5.87 7.64
C VAL A 3 -10.30 7.18 8.04
N GLN A 4 -10.94 8.01 8.87
CA GLN A 4 -10.39 9.29 9.29
C GLN A 4 -9.09 9.13 10.10
N ASN A 5 -9.08 8.21 11.06
CA ASN A 5 -7.88 7.91 11.84
C ASN A 5 -6.78 7.29 10.96
N ALA A 6 -7.16 6.47 9.96
CA ALA A 6 -6.20 5.91 9.02
C ALA A 6 -5.49 6.99 8.20
N LEU A 7 -6.26 7.94 7.65
CA LEU A 7 -5.72 9.07 6.89
C LEU A 7 -4.80 9.95 7.74
N GLN A 8 -5.11 10.13 9.01
CA GLN A 8 -4.27 10.89 9.93
C GLN A 8 -2.92 10.19 10.17
N VAL A 9 -2.91 8.89 10.44
CA VAL A 9 -1.66 8.11 10.61
C VAL A 9 -0.79 8.17 9.34
N ILE A 10 -1.41 8.07 8.16
CA ILE A 10 -0.70 8.16 6.87
C ILE A 10 -0.09 9.55 6.65
N HIS A 11 -0.81 10.61 7.04
CA HIS A 11 -0.35 11.98 6.94
C HIS A 11 0.79 12.28 7.91
N ASP A 12 0.71 11.76 9.13
CA ASP A 12 1.75 11.91 10.16
C ASP A 12 3.01 11.06 9.86
N GLN A 13 2.99 10.27 8.77
CA GLN A 13 4.08 9.39 8.29
C GLN A 13 4.52 8.33 9.32
N GLU A 14 3.64 7.98 10.26
CA GLU A 14 3.87 6.92 11.25
C GLU A 14 3.50 5.54 10.67
N PHE A 15 4.23 5.14 9.64
CA PHE A 15 3.94 3.91 8.90
C PHE A 15 4.21 2.64 9.72
N GLN A 16 3.26 1.71 9.66
CA GLN A 16 3.38 0.33 10.11
C GLN A 16 3.75 -0.55 8.91
N ALA A 17 4.31 -1.73 9.18
CA ALA A 17 4.74 -2.66 8.12
C ALA A 17 3.57 -3.26 7.31
N MET A 18 2.36 -3.32 7.89
CA MET A 18 1.22 -3.98 7.26
C MET A 18 -0.09 -3.28 7.62
N TYR A 19 -0.96 -3.12 6.62
CA TYR A 19 -2.29 -2.56 6.77
C TYR A 19 -3.32 -3.48 6.11
N LEU A 20 -4.46 -3.67 6.78
CA LEU A 20 -5.60 -4.40 6.23
C LEU A 20 -6.79 -3.45 6.11
N VAL A 21 -7.24 -3.19 4.88
CA VAL A 21 -8.37 -2.29 4.60
C VAL A 21 -9.59 -3.12 4.20
N LEU A 22 -10.52 -3.30 5.13
CA LEU A 22 -11.77 -4.05 4.89
C LEU A 22 -12.96 -3.10 4.73
N GLY A 23 -13.89 -3.46 3.85
CA GLY A 23 -15.14 -2.74 3.64
C GLY A 23 -15.79 -3.05 2.29
N THR A 24 -17.04 -2.63 2.13
CA THR A 24 -17.77 -2.76 0.86
C THR A 24 -17.67 -1.50 0.00
N GLU A 25 -17.25 -0.38 0.60
CA GLU A 25 -17.19 0.94 -0.04
C GLU A 25 -15.88 1.13 -0.79
N LYS A 26 -15.88 0.84 -2.10
CA LYS A 26 -14.71 0.99 -2.98
C LYS A 26 -14.12 2.39 -2.97
N TYR A 27 -14.96 3.43 -2.81
CA TYR A 27 -14.50 4.81 -2.77
C TYR A 27 -13.59 5.10 -1.56
N LEU A 28 -13.90 4.53 -0.39
CA LEU A 28 -13.09 4.71 0.82
C LEU A 28 -11.77 3.94 0.74
N GLN A 29 -11.80 2.73 0.17
CA GLN A 29 -10.59 1.94 -0.09
C GLN A 29 -9.64 2.69 -1.05
N LYS A 30 -10.18 3.24 -2.14
CA LYS A 30 -9.39 4.04 -3.10
C LYS A 30 -8.80 5.29 -2.46
N GLN A 31 -9.53 5.97 -1.57
CA GLN A 31 -9.01 7.14 -0.85
C GLN A 31 -7.82 6.78 0.04
N ILE A 32 -7.91 5.68 0.81
CA ILE A 32 -6.80 5.24 1.66
C ILE A 32 -5.58 4.89 0.80
N ARG A 33 -5.79 4.16 -0.30
CA ARG A 33 -4.72 3.83 -1.25
C ARG A 33 -4.03 5.08 -1.81
N GLN A 34 -4.82 6.05 -2.26
CA GLN A 34 -4.29 7.30 -2.80
C GLN A 34 -3.47 8.07 -1.76
N ALA A 35 -3.94 8.09 -0.51
CA ALA A 35 -3.21 8.74 0.58
C ALA A 35 -1.82 8.11 0.83
N PHE A 36 -1.68 6.78 0.72
CA PHE A 36 -0.38 6.11 0.82
C PHE A 36 0.55 6.49 -0.33
N ILE A 37 0.06 6.47 -1.57
CA ILE A 37 0.85 6.83 -2.77
C ILE A 37 1.35 8.27 -2.66
N GLU A 38 0.48 9.20 -2.29
CA GLU A 38 0.82 10.61 -2.11
C GLU A 38 1.81 10.84 -0.97
N SER A 39 1.58 10.21 0.19
CA SER A 39 2.45 10.39 1.37
C SER A 39 3.85 9.82 1.16
N LEU A 40 3.96 8.71 0.43
CA LEU A 40 5.23 8.06 0.10
C LEU A 40 5.90 8.65 -1.16
N GLN A 41 5.24 9.59 -1.85
CA GLN A 41 5.73 10.19 -3.10
C GLN A 41 6.13 9.10 -4.11
N LEU A 42 5.25 8.12 -4.29
CA LEU A 42 5.43 7.05 -5.26
C LEU A 42 4.78 7.47 -6.57
N ASP A 43 5.53 7.30 -7.66
CA ASP A 43 5.00 7.40 -9.02
C ASP A 43 4.62 6.00 -9.52
N VAL A 44 3.81 5.93 -10.58
CA VAL A 44 3.38 4.65 -11.19
C VAL A 44 4.57 3.82 -11.70
N ASP A 45 5.68 4.48 -12.03
CA ASP A 45 6.93 3.86 -12.47
C ASP A 45 7.95 3.69 -11.31
N ASP A 46 7.58 3.94 -10.05
CA ASP A 46 8.48 3.74 -8.91
C ASP A 46 8.68 2.24 -8.68
N LEU A 47 9.93 1.80 -8.74
CA LEU A 47 10.33 0.41 -8.51
C LEU A 47 10.01 -0.09 -7.09
N ASN A 48 9.59 0.80 -6.19
CA ASN A 48 9.14 0.49 -4.84
C ASN A 48 7.60 0.43 -4.72
N PHE A 49 6.88 0.30 -5.84
CA PHE A 49 5.43 0.16 -5.88
C PHE A 49 5.01 -1.08 -6.69
N ALA A 50 4.17 -1.91 -6.09
CA ALA A 50 3.55 -3.07 -6.75
C ALA A 50 2.05 -3.15 -6.42
N GLU A 51 1.22 -3.52 -7.39
CA GLU A 51 -0.22 -3.79 -7.22
C GLU A 51 -0.51 -5.18 -7.78
N PHE A 52 -1.18 -6.00 -6.99
CA PHE A 52 -1.57 -7.36 -7.31
C PHE A 52 -3.10 -7.49 -7.24
N ASP A 53 -3.68 -8.29 -8.12
CA ASP A 53 -5.07 -8.71 -8.05
C ASP A 53 -5.14 -10.17 -7.63
N MET A 54 -5.61 -10.46 -6.43
CA MET A 54 -5.65 -11.84 -5.90
C MET A 54 -6.62 -12.78 -6.62
N GLU A 55 -7.45 -12.28 -7.54
CA GLU A 55 -8.22 -13.14 -8.45
C GLU A 55 -7.38 -13.65 -9.64
N GLU A 56 -6.34 -12.91 -10.03
CA GLU A 56 -5.50 -13.19 -11.19
C GLU A 56 -4.07 -13.63 -10.81
N ASP A 57 -3.51 -13.01 -9.77
CA ASP A 57 -2.14 -13.18 -9.29
C ASP A 57 -2.05 -14.25 -8.18
N ALA A 58 -0.94 -14.99 -8.20
CA ALA A 58 -0.65 -15.98 -7.18
C ALA A 58 -0.19 -15.31 -5.88
N VAL A 59 -0.69 -15.79 -4.74
CA VAL A 59 -0.25 -15.35 -3.40
C VAL A 59 1.28 -15.41 -3.27
N ASP A 60 1.91 -16.45 -3.81
CA ASP A 60 3.36 -16.64 -3.76
C ASP A 60 4.11 -15.46 -4.40
N ALA A 61 3.57 -14.86 -5.48
CA ALA A 61 4.19 -13.70 -6.11
C ALA A 61 4.15 -12.45 -5.22
N VAL A 62 3.06 -12.27 -4.45
CA VAL A 62 2.93 -11.19 -3.48
C VAL A 62 3.94 -11.36 -2.33
N ILE A 63 4.14 -12.60 -1.88
CA ILE A 63 5.10 -12.93 -0.82
C ILE A 63 6.54 -12.67 -1.32
N ASP A 64 6.89 -13.16 -2.50
CA ASP A 64 8.21 -12.96 -3.10
C ASP A 64 8.55 -11.47 -3.25
N GLU A 65 7.58 -10.65 -3.67
CA GLU A 65 7.74 -9.20 -3.76
C GLU A 65 7.92 -8.55 -2.38
N ALA A 66 7.14 -8.97 -1.38
CA ALA A 66 7.23 -8.45 -0.02
C ALA A 66 8.56 -8.82 0.68
N GLU A 67 9.20 -9.92 0.28
CA GLU A 67 10.54 -10.32 0.73
C GLU A 67 11.67 -9.58 0.00
N SER A 68 11.37 -8.93 -1.12
CA SER A 68 12.35 -8.16 -1.88
C SER A 68 12.84 -6.93 -1.11
N MET A 69 14.08 -6.50 -1.40
CA MET A 69 14.63 -5.28 -0.78
C MET A 69 14.20 -4.03 -1.55
N PRO A 70 13.79 -2.94 -0.87
CA PRO A 70 13.48 -1.68 -1.52
C PRO A 70 14.66 -1.15 -2.35
N PHE A 71 14.37 -0.65 -3.55
CA PHE A 71 15.36 -0.09 -4.45
C PHE A 71 15.65 1.38 -4.08
N PHE A 72 16.79 1.62 -3.43
CA PHE A 72 17.30 2.92 -2.96
C PHE A 72 16.40 3.73 -2.00
N ARG A 73 15.18 3.28 -1.68
CA ARG A 73 14.30 3.85 -0.66
C ARG A 73 14.37 3.07 0.65
N ARG A 74 13.74 3.62 1.69
CA ARG A 74 13.61 2.96 3.00
C ARG A 74 12.44 1.97 3.05
N LEU A 75 11.42 2.17 2.21
CA LEU A 75 10.16 1.43 2.24
C LEU A 75 9.74 1.10 0.80
N SER A 76 9.18 -0.10 0.62
CA SER A 76 8.42 -0.52 -0.57
C SER A 76 6.93 -0.64 -0.19
N LEU A 77 6.04 -0.35 -1.13
CA LEU A 77 4.60 -0.41 -0.96
C LEU A 77 3.99 -1.43 -1.94
N SER A 78 3.40 -2.48 -1.40
CA SER A 78 2.68 -3.49 -2.18
C SER A 78 1.19 -3.49 -1.80
N PHE A 79 0.32 -3.40 -2.80
CA PHE A 79 -1.13 -3.59 -2.65
C PHE A 79 -1.56 -4.93 -3.24
N CYS A 80 -2.54 -5.57 -2.61
CA CYS A 80 -3.07 -6.88 -2.93
C CYS A 80 -4.58 -6.90 -2.62
#